data_AF-A0A6A4PIK3-F1
#
_entry.id   AF-A0A6A4PIK3-F1
#
_cell.length_a   1.000
_cell.length_b   1.000
_cell.length_c   1.000
_cell.angle_alpha   90.00
_cell.angle_beta   90.00
_cell.angle_gamma   90.00
#
_symmetry.space_group_name_H-M   'P 1'
#
loop_
_entity.id
_entity.type
_entity.pdbx_description
1 polymer ?
#
loop_
_entity_poly.entity_id
_entity_poly.type
_entity_poly.pdbx_seq_one_letter_code
_entity_poly.pdbx_strand_id
1 'polypeptide(L)'
;MALSSRLFSKSKLVYGSQVLLQKEYAVPVRHFAKESAPPALKGDTMLKNIFVELKNKYETAIELLKKEKITIDPEDPAAVSHYAKVMKTIREKASLSSESQHIQESIETQTADIPDARTYLLTLKEIRIKCVMVYSTFFIL
;
A
#
# COMPACT_ATOMS: atom_id res chain seq x y z
N MET A 1 11.46 33.11 70.09
CA MET A 1 10.92 34.48 69.99
C MET A 1 12.10 35.44 69.84
N ALA A 2 12.30 36.03 68.64
CA ALA A 2 12.92 37.35 68.41
C ALA A 2 13.22 37.53 66.90
N LEU A 3 12.80 38.68 66.33
CA LEU A 3 13.11 39.15 64.97
C LEU A 3 14.13 40.30 65.04
N SER A 4 14.77 40.60 63.89
CA SER A 4 15.58 41.80 63.51
C SER A 4 17.07 41.46 63.27
N SER A 5 17.80 41.91 62.25
CA SER A 5 17.75 43.15 61.46
C SER A 5 18.42 43.03 60.06
N ARG A 6 17.68 43.46 59.04
CA ARG A 6 18.00 44.37 57.91
C ARG A 6 19.46 44.83 57.59
N LEU A 7 19.75 44.78 56.27
CA LEU A 7 20.43 45.77 55.37
C LEU A 7 21.92 45.60 54.95
N PHE A 8 22.08 45.39 53.63
CA PHE A 8 23.04 45.99 52.68
C PHE A 8 24.53 46.16 53.00
N SER A 9 25.37 45.62 52.11
CA SER A 9 26.52 46.36 51.57
C SER A 9 26.58 46.18 50.05
N LYS A 10 26.38 47.27 49.32
CA LYS A 10 26.59 47.38 47.87
C LYS A 10 28.03 47.84 47.66
N SER A 11 28.80 47.10 46.89
CA SER A 11 29.86 47.67 46.05
C SER A 11 29.78 47.06 44.65
N LYS A 12 29.12 47.80 43.76
CA LYS A 12 29.39 47.73 42.32
C LYS A 12 30.72 48.45 42.10
N LEU A 13 31.56 47.88 41.22
CA LEU A 13 32.52 48.50 40.28
C LEU A 13 33.57 47.42 39.97
N VAL A 14 33.37 46.60 38.93
CA VAL A 14 33.90 46.81 37.56
C VAL A 14 35.43 46.85 37.54
N TYR A 15 36.10 45.78 37.09
CA TYR A 15 36.94 45.78 35.87
C TYR A 15 37.57 44.40 35.60
N GLY A 16 37.37 43.91 34.37
CA GLY A 16 38.32 43.15 33.55
C GLY A 16 39.06 41.94 34.11
N SER A 17 38.64 40.73 33.70
CA SER A 17 39.52 39.74 33.04
C SER A 17 38.70 38.50 32.64
N GLN A 18 38.43 38.35 31.34
CA GLN A 18 37.99 37.09 30.75
C GLN A 18 39.20 36.16 30.66
N VAL A 19 39.33 35.16 31.52
CA VAL A 19 40.23 34.03 31.26
C VAL A 19 39.65 32.74 31.87
N LEU A 20 39.23 31.84 30.99
CA LEU A 20 39.19 30.37 31.14
C LEU A 20 38.26 29.80 32.24
N LEU A 21 36.98 29.61 31.92
CA LEU A 21 36.18 28.56 32.55
C LEU A 21 35.71 27.53 31.53
N GLN A 22 36.39 26.38 31.58
CA GLN A 22 35.87 25.03 31.45
C GLN A 22 35.15 24.68 30.14
N LYS A 23 35.98 24.30 29.17
CA LYS A 23 35.66 23.52 27.98
C LYS A 23 35.37 22.06 28.34
N GLU A 24 34.34 21.76 29.16
CA GLU A 24 34.05 20.34 29.51
C GLU A 24 32.59 19.89 29.46
N TYR A 25 31.62 20.75 29.13
CA TYR A 25 30.23 20.29 28.92
C TYR A 25 29.59 20.91 27.68
N ALA A 26 30.17 20.64 26.51
CA ALA A 26 29.47 20.79 25.24
C ALA A 26 28.63 19.52 25.02
N VAL A 27 27.38 19.55 25.48
CA VAL A 27 26.38 18.51 25.17
C VAL A 27 26.27 18.41 23.64
N PRO A 28 26.58 17.26 23.02
CA PRO A 28 26.48 17.12 21.58
C PRO A 28 25.03 17.32 21.16
N VAL A 29 24.81 18.34 20.34
CA VAL A 29 23.55 18.58 19.63
C VAL A 29 23.25 17.34 18.81
N ARG A 30 22.19 16.61 19.21
CA ARG A 30 21.49 15.52 18.50
C ARG A 30 22.21 15.03 17.25
N HIS A 31 23.03 13.99 17.38
CA HIS A 31 23.44 13.21 16.23
C HIS A 31 22.20 12.51 15.69
N PHE A 32 21.69 12.95 14.54
CA PHE A 32 20.71 12.17 13.78
C PHE A 32 21.37 10.84 13.40
N ALA A 33 20.62 9.74 13.52
CA ALA A 33 21.08 8.45 13.04
C ALA A 33 21.55 8.60 11.59
N LYS A 34 22.78 8.19 11.31
CA LYS A 34 23.33 8.12 9.95
C LYS A 34 22.32 7.37 9.09
N GLU A 35 21.94 7.93 7.93
CA GLU A 35 21.03 7.29 6.97
C GLU A 35 21.48 5.86 6.72
N SER A 36 20.84 4.93 7.41
CA SER A 36 20.86 3.52 7.07
C SER A 36 19.82 3.41 5.97
N ALA A 37 20.24 3.61 4.72
CA ALA A 37 19.49 3.06 3.60
C ALA A 37 19.44 1.54 3.86
N PRO A 38 18.28 0.97 4.20
CA PRO A 38 18.21 -0.48 4.40
C PRO A 38 18.73 -1.12 3.10
N PRO A 39 19.64 -2.11 3.18
CA PRO A 39 20.16 -2.76 1.99
C PRO A 39 18.97 -3.28 1.20
N ALA A 40 18.89 -2.91 -0.09
CA ALA A 40 17.78 -3.30 -0.96
C ALA A 40 17.55 -4.80 -0.84
N LEU A 41 16.48 -5.18 -0.13
CA LEU A 41 16.18 -6.58 0.10
C LEU A 41 15.75 -7.15 -1.24
N LYS A 42 16.16 -8.38 -1.56
CA LYS A 42 15.71 -9.07 -2.79
C LYS A 42 14.16 -9.06 -2.93
N GLY A 43 13.46 -8.98 -1.80
CA GLY A 43 12.00 -8.78 -1.77
C GLY A 43 11.56 -7.45 -2.40
N ASP A 44 12.28 -6.35 -2.16
CA ASP A 44 11.92 -5.02 -2.69
C ASP A 44 12.02 -4.97 -4.21
N THR A 45 13.03 -5.64 -4.79
CA THR A 45 13.17 -5.73 -6.25
C THR A 45 12.08 -6.61 -6.86
N MET A 46 11.68 -7.69 -6.18
CA MET A 46 10.59 -8.56 -6.63
C MET A 46 9.24 -7.83 -6.61
N LEU A 47 8.94 -7.12 -5.52
CA LEU A 47 7.70 -6.33 -5.42
C LEU A 47 7.64 -5.21 -6.45
N LYS A 48 8.76 -4.54 -6.71
CA LYS A 48 8.85 -3.52 -7.76
C LYS A 48 8.57 -4.10 -9.14
N ASN A 49 9.10 -5.28 -9.46
CA ASN A 49 8.85 -5.93 -10.74
C ASN A 49 7.36 -6.28 -10.91
N ILE A 50 6.74 -6.88 -9.88
CA ILE A 50 5.30 -7.19 -9.89
C ILE A 50 4.46 -5.93 -10.08
N PHE A 51 4.81 -4.84 -9.37
CA PHE A 51 4.09 -3.57 -9.49
C PHE A 51 4.20 -2.98 -10.89
N VAL A 52 5.38 -3.03 -11.51
CA VAL A 52 5.60 -2.55 -12.89
C VAL A 52 4.79 -3.38 -13.88
N GLU A 53 4.78 -4.71 -13.73
CA GLU A 53 3.97 -5.59 -14.58
C GLU A 53 2.48 -5.28 -14.47
N LEU A 54 1.95 -5.16 -13.26
CA LEU A 54 0.55 -4.79 -13.03
C LEU A 54 0.21 -3.43 -13.64
N LYS A 55 1.06 -2.42 -13.39
CA LYS A 55 0.88 -1.08 -13.94
C LYS A 55 0.78 -1.12 -15.47
N ASN A 56 1.67 -1.85 -16.14
CA ASN A 56 1.67 -1.96 -17.60
C ASN A 56 0.39 -2.61 -18.14
N LYS A 57 -0.14 -3.64 -17.45
CA LYS A 57 -1.43 -4.28 -17.82
C LYS A 57 -2.61 -3.32 -17.70
N TYR A 58 -2.63 -2.49 -16.65
CA TYR A 58 -3.70 -1.50 -16.49
C TYR A 58 -3.56 -0.32 -17.45
N GLU A 59 -2.35 0.17 -17.70
CA GLU A 59 -2.12 1.25 -18.67
C GLU A 59 -2.56 0.84 -20.07
N THR A 60 -2.21 -0.37 -20.52
CA THR A 60 -2.66 -0.91 -21.82
C THR A 60 -4.18 -1.03 -21.91
N ALA A 61 -4.85 -1.49 -20.85
CA ALA A 61 -6.31 -1.54 -20.78
C ALA A 61 -6.96 -0.14 -20.87
N ILE A 62 -6.43 0.84 -20.12
CA ILE A 62 -6.93 2.22 -20.12
C ILE A 62 -6.74 2.87 -21.49
N GLU A 63 -5.60 2.62 -22.15
CA GLU A 63 -5.36 3.15 -23.50
C GLU A 63 -6.36 2.62 -24.53
N LEU A 64 -6.74 1.34 -24.45
CA LEU A 64 -7.76 0.74 -25.31
C LEU A 64 -9.13 1.37 -25.04
N LEU A 65 -9.52 1.51 -23.78
CA LEU A 65 -10.78 2.14 -23.38
C LEU A 65 -10.87 3.62 -23.81
N LYS A 66 -9.75 4.34 -23.82
CA LYS A 66 -9.71 5.72 -24.32
C LYS A 66 -9.88 5.81 -25.84
N LYS A 67 -9.39 4.83 -26.59
CA LYS A 67 -9.50 4.77 -28.05
C LYS A 67 -10.92 4.42 -28.48
N GLU A 68 -11.51 3.44 -27.84
CA GLU A 68 -12.85 2.96 -28.13
C GLU A 68 -13.84 3.74 -27.24
N LYS A 69 -14.32 4.91 -27.69
CA LYS A 69 -15.37 5.66 -26.97
C LYS A 69 -16.62 4.77 -26.82
N ILE A 70 -16.78 4.16 -25.66
CA ILE A 70 -17.92 3.29 -25.37
C ILE A 70 -19.13 4.18 -25.05
N THR A 71 -20.22 4.00 -25.79
CA THR A 71 -21.54 4.52 -25.41
C THR A 71 -22.18 3.47 -24.50
N ILE A 72 -22.48 3.82 -23.25
CA ILE A 72 -23.12 2.92 -22.29
C ILE A 72 -24.61 3.25 -22.31
N ASP A 73 -25.36 2.49 -23.11
CA ASP A 73 -26.83 2.50 -23.10
C ASP A 73 -27.30 1.06 -22.80
N PRO A 74 -27.87 0.79 -21.62
CA PRO A 74 -28.32 -0.55 -21.24
C PRO A 74 -29.55 -1.03 -22.02
N GLU A 75 -30.29 -0.11 -22.66
CA GLU A 75 -31.52 -0.44 -23.41
C GLU A 75 -31.23 -0.75 -24.88
N ASP A 76 -30.06 -0.37 -25.41
CA ASP A 76 -29.64 -0.70 -26.77
C ASP A 76 -28.80 -1.99 -26.82
N PRO A 77 -29.33 -3.10 -27.40
CA PRO A 77 -28.59 -4.35 -27.52
C PRO A 77 -27.30 -4.22 -28.36
N ALA A 78 -27.23 -3.25 -29.28
CA ALA A 78 -26.02 -3.00 -30.07
C ALA A 78 -24.88 -2.45 -29.20
N ALA A 79 -25.19 -1.49 -28.32
CA ALA A 79 -24.24 -0.92 -27.36
C ALA A 79 -23.69 -1.96 -26.38
N VAL A 80 -24.57 -2.83 -25.84
CA VAL A 80 -24.17 -3.94 -24.95
C VAL A 80 -23.25 -4.92 -25.67
N SER A 81 -23.57 -5.29 -26.92
CA SER A 81 -22.74 -6.20 -27.72
C SER A 81 -21.37 -5.60 -28.04
N HIS A 82 -21.31 -4.29 -28.28
CA HIS A 82 -20.07 -3.57 -28.53
C HIS A 82 -19.20 -3.54 -27.28
N TYR A 83 -19.78 -3.18 -26.13
CA TYR A 83 -19.10 -3.24 -24.83
C TYR A 83 -18.50 -4.63 -24.54
N ALA A 84 -19.28 -5.69 -24.75
CA ALA A 84 -18.81 -7.05 -24.53
C ALA A 84 -17.62 -7.43 -25.42
N LYS A 85 -17.58 -6.93 -26.67
CA LYS A 85 -16.43 -7.14 -27.58
C LYS A 85 -15.20 -6.38 -27.08
N VAL A 86 -15.35 -5.11 -26.70
CA VAL A 86 -14.25 -4.30 -26.15
C VAL A 86 -13.68 -4.93 -24.88
N MET A 87 -14.51 -5.43 -23.98
CA MET A 87 -14.00 -6.09 -22.76
C MET A 87 -13.31 -7.42 -23.04
N LYS A 88 -13.70 -8.16 -24.09
CA LYS A 88 -12.95 -9.34 -24.53
C LYS A 88 -11.58 -8.97 -25.10
N THR A 89 -11.50 -7.96 -25.96
CA THR A 89 -10.22 -7.53 -26.56
C THR A 89 -9.25 -6.96 -25.52
N ILE A 90 -9.76 -6.22 -24.53
CA ILE A 90 -8.97 -5.73 -23.40
C ILE A 90 -8.42 -6.90 -22.58
N ARG A 91 -9.27 -7.90 -22.28
CA ARG A 91 -8.86 -9.08 -21.51
C ARG A 91 -7.72 -9.84 -22.19
N GLU A 92 -7.83 -10.05 -23.51
CA GLU A 92 -6.81 -10.73 -24.32
C GLU A 92 -5.52 -9.91 -24.40
N LYS A 93 -5.60 -8.61 -24.68
CA LYS A 93 -4.42 -7.75 -24.87
C LYS A 93 -3.67 -7.43 -23.58
N ALA A 94 -4.39 -7.22 -22.49
CA ALA A 94 -3.79 -6.90 -21.19
C ALA A 94 -3.42 -8.15 -20.39
N SER A 95 -3.66 -9.37 -20.92
CA SER A 95 -3.44 -10.65 -20.20
C SER A 95 -4.07 -10.62 -18.80
N LEU A 96 -5.26 -10.02 -18.72
CA LEU A 96 -6.01 -9.92 -17.47
C LEU A 96 -6.66 -11.28 -17.19
N SER A 97 -6.44 -11.78 -16.00
CA SER A 97 -7.01 -13.03 -15.53
C SER A 97 -8.53 -13.00 -15.62
N SER A 98 -9.10 -14.08 -16.13
CA SER A 98 -10.53 -14.31 -16.06
C SER A 98 -10.95 -14.54 -14.62
N GLU A 99 -12.17 -14.16 -14.27
CA GLU A 99 -12.78 -14.54 -12.98
C GLU A 99 -12.74 -16.06 -12.79
N SER A 100 -12.94 -16.83 -13.85
CA SER A 100 -12.80 -18.29 -13.81
C SER A 100 -11.39 -18.75 -13.43
N GLN A 101 -10.35 -18.05 -13.90
CA GLN A 101 -8.95 -18.34 -13.56
C GLN A 101 -8.68 -17.97 -12.11
N HIS A 102 -9.21 -16.86 -11.61
CA HIS A 102 -9.09 -16.48 -10.20
C HIS A 102 -9.78 -17.47 -9.25
N ILE A 103 -10.95 -17.98 -9.62
CA ILE A 103 -11.61 -19.05 -8.85
C ILE A 103 -10.74 -20.30 -8.85
N GLN A 104 -10.20 -20.69 -10.01
CA GLN A 104 -9.34 -21.86 -10.13
C GLN A 104 -8.08 -21.72 -9.27
N GLU A 105 -7.37 -20.60 -9.36
CA GLU A 105 -6.21 -20.28 -8.53
C GLU A 105 -6.57 -20.29 -7.04
N SER A 106 -7.72 -19.75 -6.66
CA SER A 106 -8.18 -19.75 -5.27
C SER A 106 -8.51 -21.16 -4.77
N ILE A 107 -9.02 -22.04 -5.62
CA ILE A 107 -9.26 -23.45 -5.28
C ILE A 107 -7.91 -24.14 -5.11
N GLU A 108 -7.01 -24.02 -6.07
CA GLU A 108 -5.68 -24.66 -6.05
C GLU A 108 -4.90 -24.23 -4.80
N THR A 109 -4.83 -22.94 -4.50
CA THR A 109 -4.10 -22.41 -3.34
C THR A 109 -4.70 -22.82 -2.01
N GLN A 110 -6.03 -22.83 -1.87
CA GLN A 110 -6.70 -23.17 -0.60
C GLN A 110 -6.84 -24.68 -0.38
N THR A 111 -6.66 -25.50 -1.42
CA THR A 111 -6.85 -26.96 -1.32
C THR A 111 -5.55 -27.76 -1.48
N ALA A 112 -4.43 -27.11 -1.83
CA ALA A 112 -3.14 -27.78 -2.05
C ALA A 112 -2.70 -28.69 -0.89
N ASP A 113 -2.95 -28.27 0.35
CA ASP A 113 -2.43 -28.95 1.55
C ASP A 113 -3.47 -29.83 2.27
N ILE A 114 -4.65 -30.09 1.65
CA ILE A 114 -5.75 -30.81 2.30
C ILE A 114 -5.78 -32.28 1.85
N PRO A 115 -5.39 -33.25 2.71
CA PRO A 115 -5.48 -34.67 2.40
C PRO A 115 -6.87 -35.27 2.67
N ASP A 116 -7.70 -34.63 3.50
CA ASP A 116 -9.01 -35.13 3.92
C ASP A 116 -10.17 -34.62 3.05
N ALA A 117 -11.00 -35.55 2.57
CA ALA A 117 -12.11 -35.27 1.66
C ALA A 117 -13.21 -34.40 2.29
N ARG A 118 -13.48 -34.56 3.60
CA ARG A 118 -14.52 -33.77 4.28
C ARG A 118 -14.11 -32.30 4.35
N THR A 119 -12.89 -32.05 4.76
CA THR A 119 -12.33 -30.71 4.88
C THR A 119 -12.25 -30.02 3.51
N TYR A 120 -11.85 -30.76 2.46
CA TYR A 120 -11.83 -30.27 1.08
C TYR A 120 -13.21 -29.81 0.58
N LEU A 121 -14.27 -30.58 0.85
CA LEU A 121 -15.62 -30.22 0.42
C LEU A 121 -16.18 -29.01 1.18
N LEU A 122 -15.80 -28.84 2.45
CA LEU A 122 -16.19 -27.68 3.24
C LEU A 122 -15.51 -26.39 2.75
N THR A 123 -14.21 -26.44 2.42
CA THR A 123 -13.50 -25.26 1.88
C THR A 123 -14.04 -24.85 0.52
N LEU A 124 -14.36 -25.81 -0.37
CA LEU A 124 -15.03 -25.51 -1.64
C LEU A 124 -16.39 -24.82 -1.45
N LYS A 125 -17.14 -25.21 -0.42
CA LYS A 125 -18.42 -24.57 -0.08
C LYS A 125 -18.20 -23.12 0.35
N GLU A 126 -17.18 -22.84 1.15
CA GLU A 126 -16.80 -21.48 1.57
C GLU A 126 -16.35 -20.63 0.39
N ILE A 127 -15.48 -21.17 -0.48
CA ILE A 127 -15.05 -20.50 -1.72
C ILE A 127 -16.28 -20.14 -2.56
N ARG A 128 -17.21 -21.07 -2.75
CA ARG A 128 -18.45 -20.81 -3.51
C ARG A 128 -19.25 -19.65 -2.92
N ILE A 129 -19.45 -19.62 -1.59
CA ILE A 129 -20.21 -18.55 -0.94
C ILE A 129 -19.51 -17.20 -1.12
N LYS A 130 -18.19 -17.15 -0.90
CA LYS A 130 -17.38 -15.95 -1.02
C LYS A 130 -17.39 -15.40 -2.45
N CYS A 131 -17.17 -16.28 -3.42
CA CYS A 131 -17.19 -15.98 -4.84
C CYS A 131 -18.58 -15.48 -5.29
N VAL A 132 -19.66 -16.21 -5.00
CA VAL A 132 -21.02 -15.83 -5.41
C VAL A 132 -21.45 -14.48 -4.83
N MET A 133 -21.08 -14.15 -3.59
CA MET A 133 -21.35 -12.84 -3.01
C MET A 133 -20.64 -11.71 -3.78
N VAL A 134 -19.37 -11.91 -4.16
CA VAL A 134 -18.60 -10.94 -4.96
C VAL A 134 -19.20 -10.79 -6.37
N TYR A 135 -19.64 -11.90 -6.99
CA TYR A 135 -20.25 -11.89 -8.32
C TYR A 135 -21.62 -11.20 -8.36
N SER A 136 -22.44 -11.36 -7.32
CA SER A 136 -23.72 -10.65 -7.20
C SER A 136 -23.50 -9.13 -7.09
N THR A 137 -22.43 -8.68 -6.47
CA THR A 137 -22.16 -7.24 -6.33
C THR A 137 -21.52 -6.61 -7.57
N PHE A 138 -20.75 -7.38 -8.35
CA PHE A 138 -20.01 -6.86 -9.50
C PHE A 138 -20.79 -6.93 -10.83
N PHE A 139 -21.81 -7.79 -10.93
CA PHE A 139 -22.63 -7.94 -12.14
C PHE A 139 -23.93 -7.11 -12.11
N ILE A 140 -24.21 -6.41 -11.02
CA ILE A 140 -25.38 -5.51 -10.85
C ILE A 140 -25.03 -4.03 -11.13
N LEU A 141 -23.79 -3.74 -11.53
CA LEU A 141 -23.30 -2.41 -11.92
C LEU A 141 -22.77 -2.42 -13.35
#